data_AF-A0A1M6NC21-F1
#
_entry.id   AF-A0A1M6NC21-F1
#
_cell.length_a   1.000
_cell.length_b   1.000
_cell.length_c   1.000
_cell.angle_alpha   90.00
_cell.angle_beta   90.00
_cell.angle_gamma   90.00
#
_symmetry.space_group_name_H-M   'P 1'
#
loop_
_entity.id
_entity.type
_entity.pdbx_description
1 polymer ?
#
loop_
_entity_poly.entity_id
_entity_poly.type
_entity_poly.pdbx_seq_one_letter_code
_entity_poly.pdbx_strand_id
1 'polypeptide(L)'
;MVSYKPLMLQLMLRGIKKAELQKALSLSPTTIAKIKKNEYLSMQILDRICTYLDCEIHEVVQHIKSTTNVRPKVSLIKPPKMMMPERFRVKNQEKAF
;
A
#
# COMPACT_ATOMS: atom_id res chain seq x y z
N MET A 1 -2.67 16.91 7.65
CA MET A 1 -1.69 15.82 7.90
C MET A 1 -2.00 14.65 6.97
N VAL A 2 -1.02 13.86 6.53
CA VAL A 2 -1.30 12.64 5.75
C VAL A 2 -1.64 11.47 6.67
N SER A 3 -2.39 10.49 6.18
CA SER A 3 -2.72 9.27 6.89
C SER A 3 -2.74 8.07 5.95
N TYR A 4 -2.15 6.97 6.41
CA TYR A 4 -2.17 5.68 5.71
C TYR A 4 -3.17 4.69 6.33
N LYS A 5 -4.16 5.17 7.09
CA LYS A 5 -5.27 4.33 7.56
C LYS A 5 -5.99 3.59 6.41
N PRO A 6 -6.26 4.22 5.24
CA PRO A 6 -6.84 3.52 4.09
C PRO A 6 -6.02 2.31 3.65
N LEU A 7 -4.68 2.47 3.53
CA LEU A 7 -3.79 1.35 3.22
C LEU A 7 -3.89 0.20 4.23
N MET A 8 -3.98 0.50 5.53
CA MET A 8 -4.13 -0.56 6.54
C MET A 8 -5.42 -1.34 6.37
N LEU A 9 -6.52 -0.64 6.04
CA LEU A 9 -7.80 -1.28 5.74
C LEU A 9 -7.71 -2.16 4.51
N GLN A 10 -7.12 -1.68 3.41
CA GLN A 10 -6.90 -2.47 2.19
C GLN A 10 -6.11 -3.76 2.46
N LEU A 11 -5.04 -3.67 3.27
CA LEU A 11 -4.26 -4.84 3.66
C LEU A 11 -5.08 -5.85 4.48
N MET A 12 -5.88 -5.37 5.44
CA MET A 12 -6.75 -6.24 6.25
C MET A 12 -7.82 -6.93 5.40
N LEU A 13 -8.48 -6.19 4.50
CA LEU A 13 -9.50 -6.73 3.61
C LEU A 13 -8.96 -7.82 2.68
N ARG A 14 -7.68 -7.74 2.31
CA ARG A 14 -6.99 -8.70 1.43
C ARG A 14 -6.24 -9.79 2.19
N GLY A 15 -6.20 -9.75 3.52
CA GLY A 15 -5.42 -10.67 4.34
C GLY A 15 -3.90 -10.52 4.21
N ILE A 16 -3.42 -9.42 3.64
CA ILE A 16 -1.99 -9.18 3.39
C ILE A 16 -1.34 -8.57 4.64
N LYS A 17 -0.23 -9.16 5.11
CA LYS A 17 0.53 -8.59 6.23
C LYS A 17 1.46 -7.47 5.75
N LYS A 18 1.73 -6.47 6.60
CA LYS A 18 2.69 -5.38 6.27
C LYS A 18 4.07 -5.90 5.88
N ALA A 19 4.53 -6.99 6.52
CA ALA A 19 5.80 -7.64 6.21
C ALA A 19 5.79 -8.29 4.82
N GLU A 20 4.63 -8.77 4.37
CA GLU A 20 4.45 -9.33 3.03
C GLU A 20 4.44 -8.22 1.98
N LEU A 21 3.72 -7.11 2.23
CA LEU A 21 3.78 -5.91 1.39
C LEU A 21 5.22 -5.42 1.24
N GLN A 22 5.98 -5.36 2.34
CA GLN A 22 7.38 -4.97 2.32
C GLN A 22 8.22 -5.87 1.40
N LYS A 23 8.05 -7.19 1.51
CA LYS A 23 8.77 -8.17 0.68
C LYS A 23 8.34 -8.09 -0.79
N ALA A 24 7.05 -8.05 -1.06
CA ALA A 24 6.48 -8.04 -2.40
C ALA A 24 6.91 -6.79 -3.20
N LEU A 25 7.01 -5.64 -2.53
CA LEU A 25 7.42 -4.38 -3.15
C LEU A 25 8.90 -4.04 -2.93
N SER A 26 9.67 -4.93 -2.29
CA SER A 26 11.07 -4.67 -1.91
C SER A 26 11.25 -3.30 -1.24
N LEU A 27 10.33 -2.94 -0.33
CA LEU A 27 10.38 -1.67 0.39
C LEU A 27 11.44 -1.73 1.49
N SER A 28 12.17 -0.62 1.65
CA SER A 28 13.10 -0.48 2.75
C SER A 28 12.37 -0.51 4.11
N PRO A 29 13.03 -0.98 5.18
CA PRO A 29 12.47 -0.88 6.53
C PRO A 29 12.11 0.56 6.93
N THR A 30 12.87 1.53 6.41
CA THR A 30 12.62 2.97 6.60
C THR A 30 11.28 3.40 5.99
N THR A 31 10.92 2.90 4.81
CA THR A 31 9.63 3.19 4.17
C THR A 31 8.46 2.66 5.01
N ILE A 32 8.58 1.43 5.53
CA ILE A 32 7.55 0.86 6.41
C ILE A 32 7.41 1.66 7.71
N ALA A 33 8.53 2.14 8.28
CA ALA A 33 8.50 3.02 9.45
C ALA A 33 7.80 4.34 9.16
N LYS A 34 8.05 4.96 8.00
CA LYS A 34 7.36 6.18 7.54
C LYS A 34 5.85 5.98 7.40
N ILE A 35 5.42 4.87 6.83
CA ILE A 35 3.99 4.50 6.75
C ILE A 35 3.37 4.43 8.17
N LYS A 36 4.05 3.77 9.12
CA LYS A 36 3.57 3.67 10.51
C LYS A 36 3.45 5.03 11.20
N LYS A 37 4.38 5.95 10.92
CA LYS A 37 4.42 7.29 11.51
C LYS A 37 3.58 8.32 10.75
N ASN A 38 2.90 7.92 9.66
CA ASN A 38 2.19 8.84 8.76
C ASN A 38 3.08 9.96 8.21
N GLU A 39 4.30 9.63 7.82
CA GLU A 39 5.22 10.56 7.14
C GLU A 39 5.01 10.57 5.62
N TYR A 40 5.42 11.65 4.97
CA TYR A 40 5.37 11.75 3.52
C TYR A 40 6.29 10.73 2.84
N LEU A 41 5.75 10.11 1.78
CA LEU A 41 6.47 9.20 0.89
C LEU A 41 6.57 9.82 -0.50
N SER A 42 7.51 9.32 -1.30
CA SER A 42 7.57 9.71 -2.71
C SER A 42 6.37 9.17 -3.47
N MET A 43 5.94 9.89 -4.50
CA MET A 43 4.84 9.45 -5.38
C MET A 43 5.14 8.10 -6.03
N GLN A 44 6.40 7.79 -6.32
CA GLN A 44 6.84 6.49 -6.85
C GLN A 44 6.50 5.33 -5.90
N ILE A 45 6.63 5.52 -4.58
CA ILE A 45 6.28 4.47 -3.61
C ILE A 45 4.77 4.27 -3.58
N LEU A 46 3.99 5.35 -3.62
CA LEU A 46 2.53 5.28 -3.63
C LEU A 46 2.03 4.58 -4.90
N ASP A 47 2.58 4.91 -6.06
CA ASP A 47 2.25 4.29 -7.34
C ASP A 47 2.51 2.77 -7.36
N ARG A 48 3.66 2.34 -6.83
CA ARG A 48 3.98 0.92 -6.69
C ARG A 48 3.00 0.18 -5.77
N ILE A 49 2.58 0.81 -4.67
CA ILE A 49 1.58 0.23 -3.76
C ILE A 49 0.22 0.14 -4.46
N CYS A 50 -0.20 1.20 -5.15
CA CYS A 50 -1.46 1.23 -5.89
C CYS A 50 -1.49 0.13 -6.96
N THR A 51 -0.39 -0.02 -7.71
CA THR A 51 -0.24 -1.05 -8.75
C THR A 51 -0.28 -2.45 -8.15
N TYR A 52 0.44 -2.70 -7.06
CA TYR A 52 0.46 -4.02 -6.40
C TYR A 52 -0.89 -4.42 -5.81
N LEU A 53 -1.63 -3.45 -5.28
CA LEU A 53 -2.95 -3.68 -4.73
C LEU A 53 -4.07 -3.55 -5.79
N ASP A 54 -3.77 -3.17 -7.03
CA ASP A 54 -4.78 -2.81 -8.04
C ASP A 54 -5.89 -1.90 -7.46
N CYS A 55 -5.47 -0.75 -6.93
CA CYS A 55 -6.36 0.19 -6.23
C CYS A 55 -6.03 1.65 -6.58
N GLU A 56 -6.96 2.55 -6.27
CA GLU A 56 -6.79 3.98 -6.49
C GLU A 56 -6.02 4.64 -5.33
N ILE A 57 -5.35 5.77 -5.59
CA ILE A 57 -4.47 6.40 -4.60
C ILE A 57 -5.17 6.84 -3.30
N HIS A 58 -6.45 7.19 -3.38
CA HIS A 58 -7.25 7.56 -2.20
C HIS A 58 -7.55 6.36 -1.28
N GLU A 59 -7.43 5.13 -1.78
CA GLU A 59 -7.53 3.90 -1.01
C GLU A 59 -6.22 3.57 -0.28
N VAL A 60 -5.12 4.25 -0.61
CA VAL A 60 -3.80 4.08 0.02
C VAL A 60 -3.51 5.21 1.01
N VAL A 61 -3.72 6.46 0.59
CA VAL A 61 -3.37 7.64 1.37
C VAL A 61 -4.51 8.65 1.41
N GLN A 62 -4.70 9.27 2.56
CA GLN A 62 -5.70 10.31 2.76
C GLN A 62 -5.08 11.55 3.41
N HIS A 63 -5.48 12.73 2.95
CA HIS A 63 -5.20 13.97 3.65
C HIS A 63 -6.28 14.26 4.71
N ILE A 64 -5.87 14.39 5.97
CA ILE A 64 -6.72 14.75 7.11
C ILE A 64 -6.60 16.25 7.38
N LYS A 65 -7.74 16.94 7.35
CA LYS A 65 -7.91 18.34 7.80
C LYS A 65 -8.15 18.36 9.32
N SER A 66 -7.64 19.38 10.01
CA SER A 66 -7.67 19.47 11.48
C SER A 66 -9.06 19.66 12.10
N THR A 67 -10.11 19.93 11.31
CA THR A 67 -11.44 20.36 11.81
C THR A 67 -12.61 19.49 11.36
N THR A 68 -12.39 18.27 10.90
CA THR A 68 -13.49 17.42 10.42
C THR A 68 -13.59 16.10 11.17
N ASN A 69 -14.76 15.90 11.78
CA ASN A 69 -15.35 14.60 12.05
C ASN A 69 -15.43 13.85 10.71
N VAL A 70 -14.38 13.10 10.38
CA VAL A 70 -14.30 12.35 9.12
C VAL A 70 -15.30 11.21 9.24
N ARG A 71 -16.51 11.41 8.73
CA ARG A 71 -17.33 10.27 8.30
C ARG A 71 -16.45 9.53 7.30
N PRO A 72 -16.05 8.27 7.54
CA PRO A 72 -15.42 7.52 6.49
C PRO A 72 -16.40 7.58 5.32
N LYS A 73 -15.99 8.22 4.22
CA LYS A 73 -16.64 7.97 2.95
C LYS A 73 -16.28 6.51 2.68
N VAL A 74 -17.07 5.60 3.25
CA VAL A 74 -17.06 4.18 2.88
C VAL A 74 -17.63 4.18 1.47
N SER A 75 -16.83 4.65 0.51
CA SER A 75 -16.97 4.26 -0.87
C SER A 75 -16.97 2.75 -0.81
N LEU A 76 -18.09 2.15 -1.24
CA LEU A 76 -18.28 0.73 -1.52
C LEU A 76 -16.94 0.01 -1.49
N ILE A 77 -16.66 -0.70 -0.38
CA ILE A 77 -15.44 -1.49 -0.28
C ILE A 77 -15.52 -2.46 -1.45
N LYS A 78 -14.80 -2.17 -2.53
CA LYS A 78 -14.78 -3.04 -3.69
C LYS A 78 -14.27 -4.38 -3.14
N PRO A 79 -15.00 -5.49 -3.34
CA PRO A 79 -14.50 -6.78 -2.90
C PRO A 79 -13.10 -6.93 -3.48
N PRO A 80 -12.14 -7.47 -2.69
CA PRO A 80 -10.79 -7.65 -3.16
C PRO A 80 -10.86 -8.38 -4.49
N LYS A 81 -10.45 -7.73 -5.59
CA LYS A 81 -10.31 -8.41 -6.87
C LYS A 81 -9.35 -9.56 -6.59
N MET A 82 -9.85 -10.79 -6.67
CA MET A 82 -9.07 -11.98 -6.38
C MET A 82 -7.88 -12.01 -7.33
N MET A 83 -6.72 -11.56 -6.86
CA MET A 83 -5.47 -11.68 -7.57
C MET A 83 -4.76 -12.87 -6.94
N MET A 84 -4.86 -14.03 -7.59
CA MET A 84 -3.96 -15.13 -7.28
C MET A 84 -2.55 -14.64 -7.60
N PRO A 85 -1.57 -14.78 -6.69
CA PRO A 85 -0.21 -14.37 -7.00
C PRO A 85 0.30 -15.29 -8.10
N GLU A 86 0.56 -14.72 -9.26
CA GLU A 86 1.47 -15.28 -10.26
C GLU A 86 2.83 -15.32 -9.57
N ARG A 87 3.08 -16.45 -8.92
CA ARG A 87 4.21 -16.68 -8.02
C ARG A 87 5.46 -16.09 -8.67
N PHE A 88 6.05 -15.12 -7.98
CA PHE A 88 7.50 -14.99 -7.95
C PHE A 88 8.14 -15.05 -9.36
N ARG A 89 7.92 -14.04 -10.22
CA ARG A 89 8.84 -13.84 -11.33
C ARG A 89 10.16 -13.35 -10.76
N VAL A 90 10.96 -14.30 -10.27
CA VAL A 90 12.38 -14.15 -9.97
C VAL A 90 13.00 -13.63 -11.26
N LYS A 91 13.27 -12.32 -11.32
CA LYS A 91 14.24 -11.81 -12.26
C LYS A 91 15.60 -12.23 -11.71
N ASN A 92 15.97 -13.46 -12.06
CA ASN A 92 17.35 -13.90 -12.11
C ASN A 92 18.07 -12.84 -12.96
N GLN A 93 18.85 -11.97 -12.32
CA GLN A 93 19.86 -11.23 -13.05
C GLN A 93 21.06 -12.15 -13.16
N GLU A 94 21.37 -12.47 -14.41
CA GLU A 94 22.50 -13.26 -14.87
C GLU A 94 23.79 -12.89 -14.13
N LYS A 95 24.43 -13.89 -13.53
CA LYS A 95 25.88 -13.93 -13.48
C LYS A 95 26.37 -14.19 -14.91
N ALA A 96 26.78 -13.13 -15.58
CA ALA A 96 27.66 -13.18 -16.72
C ALA A 96 28.61 -11.98 -16.60
N PHE A 97 29.69 -12.18 -15.85
CA PHE A 97 31.08 -11.85 -16.21
C PHE A 97 32.00 -12.33 -15.08
#